data_AF-A0A969UV66-F1
#
_entry.id   AF-A0A969UV66-F1
#
_cell.length_a   1.000
_cell.length_b   1.000
_cell.length_c   1.000
_cell.angle_alpha   90.00
_cell.angle_beta   90.00
_cell.angle_gamma   90.00
#
_symmetry.space_group_name_H-M   'P 1'
#
loop_
_entity.id
_entity.type
_entity.pdbx_description
1 polymer ?
#
loop_
_entity_poly.entity_id
_entity_poly.type
_entity_poly.pdbx_seq_one_letter_code
_entity_poly.pdbx_strand_id
1 'polypeptide(L)'
;MNLNTELPDDIAQAIADYIQDQPTPTDIPNVLQTALQTFLAERGYLGSQKRLRITPATQGSGYSDTSINHDQVLSNFEQNPSV
;
A
#
# COMPACT_ATOMS: atom_id res chain seq x y z
N MET A 1 1.66 23.52 11.15
CA MET A 1 0.30 23.21 11.65
C MET A 1 0.50 22.42 12.94
N ASN A 2 0.08 22.93 14.11
CA ASN A 2 0.21 22.22 15.38
C ASN A 2 -1.11 21.47 15.63
N LEU A 3 -1.06 20.14 15.65
CA LEU A 3 -2.23 19.30 15.89
C LEU A 3 -2.36 19.07 17.40
N ASN A 4 -3.14 19.91 18.09
CA ASN A 4 -3.58 19.64 19.45
C ASN A 4 -4.95 18.96 19.36
N THR A 5 -4.95 17.64 19.32
CA THR A 5 -6.15 16.82 19.42
C THR A 5 -6.10 16.07 20.74
N GLU A 6 -7.15 16.22 21.55
CA GLU A 6 -7.34 15.37 22.73
C GLU A 6 -7.49 13.93 22.27
N LEU A 7 -6.71 13.04 22.87
CA LEU A 7 -6.77 11.61 22.59
C LEU A 7 -7.92 11.01 23.42
N PRO A 8 -8.83 10.23 22.83
CA PRO A 8 -9.81 9.46 23.57
C PRO A 8 -9.17 8.60 24.67
N ASP A 9 -9.83 8.49 25.82
CA ASP A 9 -9.30 7.79 27.01
C ASP A 9 -9.01 6.30 26.75
N ASP A 10 -9.79 5.66 25.89
CA ASP A 10 -9.59 4.26 25.47
C ASP A 10 -8.27 4.07 24.69
N ILE A 11 -7.94 5.02 23.81
CA ILE A 11 -6.68 5.01 23.06
C ILE A 11 -5.51 5.34 23.99
N ALA A 12 -5.68 6.29 24.91
CA ALA A 12 -4.65 6.65 25.89
C ALA A 12 -4.29 5.45 26.78
N GLN A 13 -5.28 4.68 27.24
CA GLN A 13 -5.05 3.48 28.03
C GLN A 13 -4.33 2.40 27.23
N ALA A 14 -4.74 2.13 25.99
CA ALA A 14 -4.08 1.14 25.13
C ALA A 14 -2.60 1.47 24.86
N ILE A 15 -2.25 2.76 24.73
CA ILE A 15 -0.86 3.21 24.59
C ILE A 15 -0.07 2.98 25.89
N ALA A 16 -0.68 3.27 27.04
CA ALA A 16 -0.05 3.04 28.34
C ALA A 16 0.26 1.55 28.54
N ASP A 17 -0.70 0.67 28.23
CA ASP A 17 -0.52 -0.79 28.31
C ASP A 17 0.59 -1.26 27.36
N TYR A 18 0.58 -0.77 26.10
CA TYR A 18 1.62 -1.09 25.12
C TYR A 18 3.02 -0.72 25.61
N ILE A 19 3.18 0.44 26.24
CA ILE A 19 4.48 0.89 26.77
C ILE A 19 4.95 0.03 27.93
N GLN A 20 4.04 -0.41 28.81
CA GLN A 20 4.37 -1.30 29.92
C GLN A 20 4.82 -2.69 29.44
N ASP A 21 4.25 -3.17 28.34
CA ASP A 21 4.61 -4.46 27.74
C ASP A 21 5.92 -4.42 26.94
N GLN A 22 6.46 -3.23 26.62
CA GLN A 22 7.71 -3.15 25.87
C GLN A 22 8.92 -3.52 26.75
N PRO A 23 9.78 -4.46 26.29
CA PRO A 23 10.99 -4.84 27.02
C PRO A 23 12.04 -3.72 27.07
N THR A 24 11.90 -2.70 26.21
CA THR A 24 12.76 -1.51 26.20
C THR A 24 11.93 -0.26 26.49
N PRO A 25 12.44 0.68 27.33
CA PRO A 25 11.74 1.93 27.61
C PRO A 25 11.46 2.67 26.31
N THR A 26 10.18 2.74 25.94
CA THR A 26 9.75 3.44 24.73
C THR A 26 9.04 4.71 25.16
N ASP A 27 9.49 5.84 24.64
CA ASP A 27 8.93 7.14 24.98
C ASP A 27 7.58 7.34 24.29
N ILE A 28 6.59 7.92 25.00
CA ILE A 28 5.23 8.15 24.47
C ILE A 28 5.25 8.88 23.10
N PRO A 29 6.06 9.96 22.93
CA PRO A 29 6.11 10.68 21.65
C PRO A 29 6.59 9.80 20.49
N ASN A 30 7.50 8.87 20.74
CA ASN A 30 8.01 7.96 19.71
C ASN A 30 6.95 6.95 19.29
N VAL A 31 6.21 6.37 20.24
CA VAL A 31 5.09 5.45 19.93
C VAL A 31 4.06 6.16 19.06
N LEU A 32 3.66 7.38 19.44
CA LEU A 32 2.72 8.18 18.65
C LEU A 32 3.28 8.49 17.26
N GLN A 33 4.54 8.93 17.17
CA GLN A 33 5.15 9.27 15.89
C GLN A 33 5.21 8.06 14.96
N THR A 34 5.63 6.89 15.47
CA THR A 34 5.67 5.65 14.70
C THR A 34 4.27 5.19 14.28
N ALA A 35 3.29 5.23 15.19
CA ALA A 35 1.91 4.86 14.88
C ALA A 35 1.30 5.75 13.79
N LEU A 36 1.50 7.07 13.90
CA LEU A 36 1.05 8.04 12.88
C LEU A 36 1.76 7.85 11.55
N GLN A 37 3.07 7.61 11.57
CA GLN A 37 3.83 7.34 10.35
C GLN A 37 3.30 6.09 9.64
N THR A 38 3.08 5.01 10.37
CA THR A 38 2.52 3.76 9.83
C THR A 38 1.11 3.97 9.29
N PHE A 39 0.22 4.60 10.06
CA PHE A 39 -1.15 4.88 9.64
C PHE A 39 -1.21 5.70 8.34
N LEU A 40 -0.40 6.76 8.25
CA LEU A 40 -0.35 7.60 7.05
C LEU A 40 0.36 6.91 5.88
N ALA A 41 1.34 6.03 6.14
CA ALA A 41 2.00 5.25 5.10
C ALA A 41 1.06 4.22 4.48
N GLU A 42 0.29 3.47 5.28
CA GLU A 42 -0.72 2.50 4.82
C GLU A 42 -1.81 3.16 3.97
N ARG A 43 -2.20 4.38 4.34
CA ARG A 43 -3.17 5.19 3.59
C ARG A 43 -2.57 5.86 2.34
N GLY A 44 -1.26 5.72 2.13
CA GLY A 44 -0.56 6.28 0.97
C GLY A 44 -0.23 7.77 1.07
N TYR A 45 -0.38 8.40 2.24
CA TYR A 45 -0.03 9.80 2.46
C TYR A 45 1.47 10.01 2.74
N LEU A 46 2.17 9.00 3.26
CA LEU A 46 3.58 9.07 3.65
C LEU A 46 4.52 8.22 2.76
N GLY A 47 3.95 7.42 1.86
CA GLY A 47 4.70 6.65 0.88
C GLY A 47 4.87 7.39 -0.45
N SER A 48 6.09 7.39 -1.00
CA SER A 48 6.29 7.70 -2.42
C SER A 48 5.45 6.72 -3.25
N GLN A 49 4.64 7.22 -4.19
CA GLN A 49 3.96 6.39 -5.18
C GLN A 49 5.04 5.58 -5.93
N LYS A 50 5.31 4.35 -5.50
CA LYS A 50 6.18 3.45 -6.23
C LYS A 50 5.46 3.14 -7.54
N ARG A 51 5.90 3.75 -8.64
CA ARG A 51 5.44 3.35 -9.96
C ARG A 51 5.71 1.86 -10.09
N LEU A 52 4.65 1.09 -10.27
CA LEU A 52 4.77 -0.29 -10.71
C LEU A 52 5.51 -0.28 -12.04
N ARG A 53 6.78 -0.67 -12.00
CA ARG A 53 7.61 -0.82 -13.21
C ARG A 53 7.48 -2.26 -13.67
N ILE A 54 6.41 -2.52 -14.42
CA ILE A 54 6.20 -3.79 -15.09
C ILE A 54 7.01 -3.72 -16.39
N THR A 55 8.01 -4.57 -16.52
CA THR A 55 8.70 -4.80 -17.79
C THR A 55 8.04 -6.02 -18.43
N PRO A 56 7.28 -5.86 -19.53
CA PRO A 56 6.71 -7.00 -20.24
C PRO A 56 7.82 -7.94 -20.71
N ALA A 57 7.57 -9.25 -20.66
CA ALA A 57 8.46 -10.22 -21.28
C ALA A 57 8.54 -9.97 -22.79
N THR A 58 9.70 -10.19 -23.41
CA THR A 58 9.87 -10.01 -24.86
C THR A 58 9.08 -11.05 -25.68
N GLN A 59 8.77 -12.20 -25.10
CA GLN A 59 7.98 -13.27 -25.69
C GLN A 59 6.84 -13.68 -24.75
N GLY A 60 5.67 -13.95 -25.30
CA GLY A 60 4.50 -14.41 -24.52
C GLY A 60 3.79 -13.35 -23.69
N SER A 61 4.14 -12.06 -23.82
CA SER A 61 3.49 -10.95 -23.12
C SER A 61 2.18 -10.47 -23.78
N GLY A 62 1.77 -11.11 -24.87
CA GLY A 62 0.56 -10.74 -25.62
C GLY A 62 0.75 -9.49 -26.46
N TYR A 63 -0.36 -8.83 -26.80
CA TYR A 63 -0.36 -7.61 -27.61
C TYR A 63 -0.31 -6.37 -26.72
N SER A 64 0.45 -5.35 -27.13
CA SER A 64 0.63 -4.10 -26.39
C SER A 64 -0.64 -3.25 -26.28
N ASP A 65 -1.64 -3.53 -27.11
CA ASP A 65 -2.90 -2.82 -27.25
C ASP A 65 -4.11 -3.67 -26.87
N THR A 66 -3.90 -4.85 -26.26
CA THR A 66 -5.00 -5.76 -25.86
C THR A 66 -6.08 -5.07 -25.04
N SER A 67 -5.70 -4.16 -24.13
CA SER A 67 -6.65 -3.40 -23.31
C SER A 67 -7.59 -2.52 -24.14
N ILE A 68 -7.11 -2.03 -25.29
CA ILE A 68 -7.86 -1.13 -26.18
C ILE A 68 -8.66 -1.94 -27.21
N ASN A 69 -8.03 -2.94 -27.82
CA ASN A 69 -8.57 -3.70 -28.96
C ASN A 69 -9.01 -5.12 -28.58
N HIS A 70 -9.52 -5.31 -27.37
CA HIS A 70 -9.81 -6.64 -26.78
C HIS A 70 -10.73 -7.50 -27.66
N ASP A 71 -11.77 -6.93 -28.27
CA ASP A 71 -12.69 -7.67 -29.16
C ASP A 71 -11.98 -8.26 -30.37
N GLN A 72 -11.06 -7.51 -30.97
CA GLN A 72 -10.27 -7.97 -32.11
C GLN A 72 -9.25 -9.02 -31.69
N VAL A 73 -8.57 -8.82 -30.55
CA VAL A 73 -7.62 -9.80 -30.02
C VAL A 73 -8.30 -11.13 -29.73
N LEU A 74 -9.48 -11.11 -29.09
CA LEU A 74 -10.25 -12.32 -28.79
C LEU A 74 -10.76 -12.98 -30.08
N SER A 75 -11.28 -12.20 -31.03
CA SER A 75 -11.76 -12.75 -32.31
C SER A 75 -10.65 -13.41 -33.13
N ASN A 76 -9.42 -12.89 -33.07
CA ASN A 76 -8.26 -13.46 -33.75
C ASN A 76 -7.75 -14.74 -33.06
N PHE A 77 -7.89 -14.83 -31.73
CA PHE A 77 -7.49 -16.01 -30.97
C PHE A 77 -8.37 -17.23 -31.32
N GLU A 78 -9.68 -17.02 -31.48
CA GLU A 78 -10.65 -18.06 -31.84
C GLU A 78 -10.44 -18.63 -33.26
N GLN A 79 -9.78 -17.89 -34.15
CA GLN A 79 -9.59 -18.30 -35.55
C GLN A 79 -8.31 -19.09 -35.80
N ASN A 80 -7.35 -19.11 -34.87
CA ASN A 80 -6.07 -19.79 -35.07
C ASN A 80 -5.59 -20.50 -33.78
N PRO A 81 -6.15 -21.68 -33.46
CA PRO A 81 -5.91 -22.35 -32.17
C PRO A 81 -4.57 -23.13 -32.12
N SER A 82 -3.60 -22.83 -32.99
CA SER A 82 -2.32 -23.56 -33.05
C SER A 82 -1.17 -22.70 -32.51
N VAL A 83 -1.01 -22.69 -31.20
CA VAL A 83 0.28 -22.45 -30.51
C VAL A 83 0.57 -23.65 -29.64
#